data_AF-A0AAD6SK65-F1
#
_entry.id   AF-A0AAD6SK65-F1
#
_cell.length_a   1.000
_cell.length_b   1.000
_cell.length_c   1.000
_cell.angle_alpha   90.00
_cell.angle_beta   90.00
_cell.angle_gamma   90.00
#
_symmetry.space_group_name_H-M   'P 1'
#
loop_
_entity.id
_entity.type
_entity.pdbx_description
1 polymer ?
#
loop_
_entity_poly.entity_id
_entity_poly.type
_entity_poly.pdbx_seq_one_letter_code
_entity_poly.pdbx_strand_id
1 'polypeptide(L)'
;RHTGHLDHIVFYRPGTGSITIVHAATGTAVFTSHTGIGGYDLKSPSDIGLAFDYGSTGKQDHLVFYRPGVGTIFILTHNADNSFSAVYTGSTGIGGFDLMSPVDRVFAFDYGDGHADHLALYRPGTGIIYIVALESGNSFSAVFTSTTGVGGYDLSSAGDLAFGYDYDGIGTPNYIALYRPGSGAFWIAQQNAPGSFVPVYAQGAPGSGIAGYDLSSPVDRAYAFDAQSLGLLNGIALYRPGTGAFWIAVHAPCYTPAFENLDASIEANDFIGFILTDTVDECLTSCTGNCNFVNVHHDNDASNKGDSTMLTCAFYASCHTAAQATNFGGQSGSNGGVTTISSSAGYCLTGC
;
A
#
# COMPACT_ATOMS: atom_id res chain seq x y z
N ARG A 1 13.06 19.08 -2.33
CA ARG A 1 13.60 17.70 -2.23
C ARG A 1 12.40 16.81 -1.94
N HIS A 2 11.91 16.07 -2.92
CA HIS A 2 10.75 15.18 -2.77
C HIS A 2 11.21 13.85 -2.19
N THR A 3 10.69 13.52 -1.01
CA THR A 3 11.15 12.41 -0.18
C THR A 3 10.72 11.04 -0.71
N GLY A 4 9.72 11.00 -1.61
CA GLY A 4 9.04 9.77 -2.01
C GLY A 4 7.84 9.44 -1.12
N HIS A 5 7.64 10.17 -0.02
CA HIS A 5 6.43 10.11 0.78
C HIS A 5 5.29 10.93 0.16
N LEU A 6 4.05 10.62 0.52
CA LEU A 6 2.84 11.38 0.18
C LEU A 6 2.82 12.74 0.90
N ASP A 7 3.80 13.59 0.57
CA ASP A 7 4.07 14.89 1.22
C ASP A 7 3.01 15.95 0.92
N HIS A 8 2.08 15.68 0.00
CA HIS A 8 1.09 16.63 -0.49
C HIS A 8 -0.30 16.02 -0.50
N ILE A 9 -1.30 16.86 -0.25
CA ILE A 9 -2.71 16.50 -0.35
C ILE A 9 -3.35 17.38 -1.41
N VAL A 10 -4.07 16.75 -2.34
CA VAL A 10 -4.82 17.43 -3.40
C VAL A 10 -6.29 17.50 -3.01
N PHE A 11 -6.80 18.71 -2.82
CA PHE A 11 -8.22 18.98 -2.66
C PHE A 11 -8.77 19.51 -3.99
N TYR A 12 -9.82 18.91 -4.52
CA TYR A 12 -10.50 19.41 -5.71
C TYR A 12 -12.01 19.30 -5.53
N ARG A 13 -12.74 20.17 -6.24
CA ARG A 13 -14.20 20.18 -6.27
C ARG A 13 -14.69 19.97 -7.69
N PRO A 14 -15.01 18.71 -8.07
CA PRO A 14 -15.66 18.40 -9.34
C PRO A 14 -16.87 19.30 -9.57
N GLY A 15 -17.05 19.78 -10.81
CA GLY A 15 -18.15 20.67 -11.18
C GLY A 15 -17.84 22.17 -11.08
N THR A 16 -16.74 22.56 -10.42
CA THR A 16 -16.44 23.98 -10.12
C THR A 16 -15.15 24.50 -10.74
N GLY A 17 -14.25 23.61 -11.18
CA GLY A 17 -12.89 23.98 -11.59
C GLY A 17 -11.93 24.29 -10.44
N SER A 18 -12.36 24.17 -9.18
CA SER A 18 -11.53 24.52 -8.02
C SER A 18 -10.62 23.37 -7.61
N ILE A 19 -9.35 23.69 -7.39
CA ILE A 19 -8.33 22.76 -6.89
C ILE A 19 -7.30 23.50 -6.02
N THR A 20 -6.83 22.83 -4.98
CA THR A 20 -5.80 23.31 -4.06
C THR A 20 -4.90 22.14 -3.69
N ILE A 21 -3.59 22.33 -3.82
CA ILE A 21 -2.59 21.37 -3.35
C ILE A 21 -1.96 21.97 -2.10
N VAL A 22 -1.93 21.21 -1.02
CA VAL A 22 -1.30 21.61 0.24
C VAL A 22 -0.13 20.69 0.56
N HIS A 23 0.89 21.26 1.20
CA HIS A 23 1.94 20.45 1.81
C HIS A 23 1.41 19.84 3.11
N ALA A 24 1.45 18.50 3.22
CA ALA A 24 0.75 17.75 4.26
C ALA A 24 1.25 18.08 5.67
N ALA A 25 2.56 18.25 5.85
CA ALA A 25 3.15 18.52 7.17
C ALA A 25 2.85 19.93 7.70
N THR A 26 2.65 20.91 6.81
CA THR A 26 2.48 22.32 7.19
C THR A 26 1.06 22.83 6.99
N GLY A 27 0.23 22.10 6.23
CA GLY A 27 -1.10 22.53 5.82
C GLY A 27 -1.11 23.75 4.87
N THR A 28 0.06 24.17 4.38
CA THR A 28 0.19 25.36 3.54
C THR A 28 -0.17 25.04 2.10
N ALA A 29 -1.04 25.86 1.50
CA ALA A 29 -1.31 25.77 0.07
C ALA A 29 -0.06 26.11 -0.75
N VAL A 30 0.33 25.20 -1.64
CA VAL A 30 1.45 25.34 -2.58
C VAL A 30 0.97 25.57 -4.02
N PHE A 31 -0.29 25.23 -4.31
CA PHE A 31 -0.96 25.52 -5.58
C PHE A 31 -2.43 25.79 -5.34
N THR A 32 -3.03 26.74 -6.07
CA THR A 32 -4.47 27.01 -6.04
C THR A 32 -4.96 27.51 -7.39
N SER A 33 -6.06 26.95 -7.87
CA SER A 33 -6.71 27.36 -9.12
C SER A 33 -8.23 27.21 -9.02
N HIS A 34 -8.95 28.00 -9.82
CA HIS A 34 -10.41 28.02 -9.91
C HIS A 34 -10.92 27.71 -11.33
N THR A 35 -10.02 27.34 -12.22
CA THR A 35 -10.32 27.08 -13.64
C THR A 35 -9.73 25.74 -14.11
N GLY A 36 -9.44 24.83 -13.18
CA GLY A 36 -8.80 23.56 -13.45
C GLY A 36 -7.28 23.57 -13.25
N ILE A 37 -6.60 22.54 -13.77
CA ILE A 37 -5.17 22.29 -13.61
C ILE A 37 -4.60 21.62 -14.86
N GLY A 38 -3.43 22.06 -15.33
CA GLY A 38 -2.74 21.41 -16.45
C GLY A 38 -3.53 21.28 -17.75
N GLY A 39 -4.52 22.15 -17.98
CA GLY A 39 -5.43 22.09 -19.13
C GLY A 39 -6.71 21.27 -18.91
N TYR A 40 -6.83 20.53 -17.80
CA TYR A 40 -8.05 19.85 -17.39
C TYR A 40 -8.94 20.79 -16.59
N ASP A 41 -10.20 20.99 -17.00
CA ASP A 41 -11.05 22.08 -16.48
C ASP A 41 -11.66 21.84 -15.09
N LEU A 42 -11.78 20.58 -14.64
CA LEU A 42 -12.47 20.17 -13.40
C LEU A 42 -13.93 20.67 -13.27
N LYS A 43 -14.59 20.95 -14.41
CA LYS A 43 -15.94 21.55 -14.46
C LYS A 43 -17.08 20.54 -14.51
N SER A 44 -16.81 19.25 -14.55
CA SER A 44 -17.85 18.23 -14.48
C SER A 44 -17.95 17.64 -13.07
N PRO A 45 -19.15 17.41 -12.53
CA PRO A 45 -19.32 16.72 -11.26
C PRO A 45 -18.82 15.27 -11.29
N SER A 46 -18.62 14.70 -12.48
CA SER A 46 -18.07 13.35 -12.67
C SER A 46 -16.54 13.30 -12.60
N ASP A 47 -15.84 14.43 -12.50
CA ASP A 47 -14.37 14.44 -12.54
C ASP A 47 -13.78 13.74 -11.32
N ILE A 48 -12.84 12.81 -11.55
CA ILE A 48 -12.15 12.05 -10.51
C ILE A 48 -10.64 12.20 -10.72
N GLY A 49 -9.92 12.39 -9.62
CA GLY A 49 -8.48 12.51 -9.58
C GLY A 49 -7.81 11.47 -8.68
N LEU A 50 -6.62 11.02 -9.07
CA LEU A 50 -5.72 10.15 -8.29
C LEU A 50 -4.24 10.53 -8.52
N ALA A 51 -3.37 10.11 -7.62
CA ALA A 51 -1.91 10.22 -7.77
C ALA A 51 -1.35 9.04 -8.56
N PHE A 52 -0.26 9.25 -9.30
CA PHE A 52 0.27 8.27 -10.25
C PHE A 52 1.78 8.46 -10.46
N ASP A 53 2.50 7.39 -10.79
CA ASP A 53 3.95 7.41 -11.05
C ASP A 53 4.24 7.29 -12.56
N TYR A 54 3.82 8.28 -13.35
CA TYR A 54 3.99 8.23 -14.81
C TYR A 54 5.46 8.02 -15.26
N GLY A 55 6.42 8.44 -14.44
CA GLY A 55 7.85 8.37 -14.76
C GLY A 55 8.56 7.10 -14.29
N SER A 56 7.84 6.15 -13.69
CA SER A 56 8.40 4.90 -13.13
C SER A 56 9.56 5.16 -12.17
N THR A 57 9.39 6.14 -11.27
CA THR A 57 10.45 6.61 -10.36
C THR A 57 10.32 6.08 -8.94
N GLY A 58 9.24 5.33 -8.66
CA GLY A 58 8.79 4.97 -7.32
C GLY A 58 8.04 6.10 -6.61
N LYS A 59 7.60 7.15 -7.33
CA LYS A 59 6.96 8.33 -6.73
C LYS A 59 5.66 8.65 -7.44
N GLN A 60 4.56 8.70 -6.70
CA GLN A 60 3.27 9.12 -7.23
C GLN A 60 3.18 10.66 -7.31
N ASP A 61 4.06 11.27 -8.10
CA ASP A 61 4.22 12.73 -8.24
C ASP A 61 3.52 13.31 -9.48
N HIS A 62 2.81 12.46 -10.24
CA HIS A 62 1.91 12.86 -11.32
C HIS A 62 0.46 12.79 -10.85
N LEU A 63 -0.41 13.54 -11.52
CA LEU A 63 -1.85 13.54 -11.25
C LEU A 63 -2.60 13.00 -12.47
N VAL A 64 -3.48 12.03 -12.26
CA VAL A 64 -4.43 11.60 -13.28
C VAL A 64 -5.79 12.21 -12.95
N PHE A 65 -6.40 12.89 -13.92
CA PHE A 65 -7.79 13.32 -13.86
C PHE A 65 -8.57 12.69 -15.00
N TYR A 66 -9.72 12.08 -14.70
CA TYR A 66 -10.56 11.43 -15.69
C TYR A 66 -12.05 11.73 -15.48
N ARG A 67 -12.81 11.65 -16.58
CA ARG A 67 -14.24 11.90 -16.64
C ARG A 67 -14.97 10.65 -17.16
N PRO A 68 -15.44 9.78 -16.27
CA PRO A 68 -16.25 8.62 -16.68
C PRO A 68 -17.55 9.10 -17.35
N GLY A 69 -17.99 8.36 -18.36
CA GLY A 69 -19.16 8.69 -19.17
C GLY A 69 -18.84 9.56 -20.40
N VAL A 70 -17.62 10.06 -20.53
CA VAL A 70 -17.22 10.99 -21.61
C VAL A 70 -15.93 10.57 -22.32
N GLY A 71 -15.11 9.72 -21.71
CA GLY A 71 -13.85 9.27 -22.32
C GLY A 71 -12.65 10.20 -22.11
N THR A 72 -12.79 11.27 -21.33
CA THR A 72 -11.68 12.22 -21.11
C THR A 72 -10.77 11.74 -19.99
N ILE A 73 -9.45 11.72 -20.22
CA ILE A 73 -8.43 11.42 -19.20
C ILE A 73 -7.14 12.19 -19.49
N PHE A 74 -6.59 12.83 -18.46
CA PHE A 74 -5.35 13.60 -18.54
C PHE A 74 -4.39 13.06 -17.49
N ILE A 75 -3.11 12.95 -17.86
CA ILE A 75 -2.01 12.71 -16.92
C ILE A 75 -1.17 13.98 -16.89
N LEU A 76 -1.00 14.54 -15.71
CA LEU A 76 -0.38 15.85 -15.49
C LEU A 76 0.95 15.68 -14.75
N THR A 77 1.94 16.46 -15.17
CA THR A 77 3.22 16.59 -14.47
C THR A 77 3.31 17.95 -13.79
N HIS A 78 4.16 18.03 -12.75
CA HIS A 78 4.49 19.26 -12.06
C HIS A 78 5.81 19.83 -12.60
N ASN A 79 5.77 21.07 -13.08
CA ASN A 79 6.90 21.73 -13.72
C ASN A 79 7.78 22.49 -12.72
N ALA A 80 9.02 22.78 -13.12
CA ALA A 80 9.97 23.51 -12.30
C ALA A 80 9.52 24.94 -11.93
N ASP A 81 8.59 25.52 -12.69
CA ASP A 81 7.99 26.85 -12.44
C ASP A 81 6.74 26.79 -11.54
N ASN A 82 6.48 25.63 -10.92
CA ASN A 82 5.29 25.32 -10.12
C ASN A 82 3.95 25.33 -10.90
N SER A 83 4.01 25.31 -12.23
CA SER A 83 2.83 25.06 -13.06
C SER A 83 2.60 23.56 -13.23
N PHE A 84 1.43 23.20 -13.74
CA PHE A 84 1.11 21.84 -14.18
C PHE A 84 0.83 21.85 -15.68
N SER A 85 1.22 20.79 -16.37
CA SER A 85 0.93 20.57 -17.78
C SER A 85 0.61 19.09 -18.04
N ALA A 86 -0.16 18.82 -19.09
CA ALA A 86 -0.47 17.44 -19.47
C ALA A 86 0.71 16.79 -20.19
N VAL A 87 1.12 15.61 -19.73
CA VAL A 87 2.04 14.70 -20.43
C VAL A 87 1.28 13.68 -21.28
N TYR A 88 0.00 13.46 -20.97
CA TYR A 88 -0.92 12.66 -21.75
C TYR A 88 -2.32 13.28 -21.75
N THR A 89 -3.00 13.23 -22.90
CA THR A 89 -4.41 13.63 -23.04
C THR A 89 -5.16 12.62 -23.90
N GLY A 90 -6.19 11.98 -23.35
CA GLY A 90 -7.13 11.11 -24.03
C GLY A 90 -8.52 11.75 -24.08
N SER A 91 -9.18 11.67 -25.23
CA SER A 91 -10.58 12.10 -25.42
C SER A 91 -11.54 10.93 -25.73
N THR A 92 -10.99 9.74 -25.92
CA THR A 92 -11.72 8.50 -26.23
C THR A 92 -11.23 7.35 -25.35
N GLY A 93 -10.86 7.68 -24.11
CA GLY A 93 -10.26 6.76 -23.17
C GLY A 93 -8.74 6.65 -23.26
N ILE A 94 -8.21 5.53 -22.75
CA ILE A 94 -6.78 5.24 -22.61
C ILE A 94 -6.53 3.74 -22.77
N GLY A 95 -5.46 3.36 -23.49
CA GLY A 95 -5.07 1.95 -23.66
C GLY A 95 -6.17 1.02 -24.19
N GLY A 96 -7.11 1.54 -24.96
CA GLY A 96 -8.25 0.78 -25.50
C GLY A 96 -9.47 0.68 -24.57
N PHE A 97 -9.40 1.17 -23.33
CA PHE A 97 -10.56 1.32 -22.45
C PHE A 97 -11.21 2.68 -22.68
N ASP A 98 -12.48 2.72 -23.11
CA ASP A 98 -13.13 3.92 -23.64
C ASP A 98 -13.51 5.01 -22.62
N LEU A 99 -13.63 4.66 -21.33
CA LEU A 99 -14.13 5.54 -20.25
C LEU A 99 -15.51 6.16 -20.54
N MET A 100 -16.34 5.49 -21.36
CA MET A 100 -17.64 5.99 -21.81
C MET A 100 -18.81 5.65 -20.89
N SER A 101 -18.59 4.91 -19.81
CA SER A 101 -19.63 4.62 -18.81
C SER A 101 -19.45 5.49 -17.57
N PRO A 102 -20.52 6.08 -17.00
CA PRO A 102 -20.43 6.94 -15.83
C PRO A 102 -19.98 6.21 -14.56
N VAL A 103 -19.99 4.87 -14.56
CA VAL A 103 -19.50 4.05 -13.43
C VAL A 103 -18.04 3.62 -13.59
N ASP A 104 -17.37 4.00 -14.68
CA ASP A 104 -15.97 3.63 -14.91
C ASP A 104 -15.06 4.17 -13.81
N ARG A 105 -14.12 3.32 -13.37
CA ARG A 105 -13.20 3.59 -12.26
C ARG A 105 -11.77 3.34 -12.71
N VAL A 106 -10.84 4.11 -12.15
CA VAL A 106 -9.40 4.00 -12.42
C VAL A 106 -8.64 4.03 -11.10
N PHE A 107 -7.58 3.22 -10.99
CA PHE A 107 -6.60 3.30 -9.91
C PHE A 107 -5.18 3.02 -10.43
N ALA A 108 -4.18 3.56 -9.73
CA ALA A 108 -2.77 3.28 -9.99
C ALA A 108 -2.43 1.86 -9.50
N PHE A 109 -1.62 1.14 -10.28
CA PHE A 109 -1.28 -0.26 -10.06
C PHE A 109 0.16 -0.52 -10.49
N ASP A 110 0.80 -1.54 -9.92
CA ASP A 110 2.07 -2.10 -10.36
C ASP A 110 1.82 -3.47 -11.01
N TYR A 111 2.08 -3.59 -12.31
CA TYR A 111 1.92 -4.84 -13.06
C TYR A 111 3.23 -5.63 -13.22
N GLY A 112 4.07 -5.60 -12.18
CA GLY A 112 5.25 -6.45 -12.04
C GLY A 112 6.58 -5.81 -12.41
N ASP A 113 6.65 -4.47 -12.47
CA ASP A 113 7.89 -3.73 -12.72
C ASP A 113 8.40 -2.95 -11.51
N GLY A 114 7.66 -2.98 -10.39
CA GLY A 114 8.07 -2.36 -9.14
C GLY A 114 7.68 -0.89 -9.03
N HIS A 115 6.78 -0.40 -9.90
CA HIS A 115 6.31 0.98 -9.89
C HIS A 115 4.78 1.07 -10.06
N ALA A 116 4.15 2.05 -9.41
CA ALA A 116 2.70 2.30 -9.53
C ALA A 116 2.37 3.11 -10.79
N ASP A 117 2.92 2.68 -11.92
CA ASP A 117 2.94 3.37 -13.22
C ASP A 117 2.04 2.71 -14.27
N HIS A 118 1.27 1.70 -13.85
CA HIS A 118 0.18 1.13 -14.62
C HIS A 118 -1.16 1.70 -14.13
N LEU A 119 -2.13 1.78 -15.04
CA LEU A 119 -3.50 2.13 -14.67
C LEU A 119 -4.39 0.90 -14.81
N ALA A 120 -5.07 0.54 -13.73
CA ALA A 120 -6.16 -0.43 -13.78
C ALA A 120 -7.49 0.31 -13.94
N LEU A 121 -8.23 -0.04 -14.99
CA LEU A 121 -9.53 0.53 -15.32
C LEU A 121 -10.59 -0.57 -15.26
N TYR A 122 -11.69 -0.33 -14.55
CA TYR A 122 -12.77 -1.30 -14.47
C TYR A 122 -14.14 -0.66 -14.58
N ARG A 123 -15.11 -1.47 -15.00
CA ARG A 123 -16.51 -1.09 -15.13
C ARG A 123 -17.36 -1.99 -14.22
N PRO A 124 -17.76 -1.49 -13.04
CA PRO A 124 -18.67 -2.19 -12.16
C PRO A 124 -19.95 -2.60 -12.89
N GLY A 125 -20.40 -3.83 -12.67
CA GLY A 125 -21.65 -4.33 -13.25
C GLY A 125 -21.49 -5.08 -14.58
N THR A 126 -20.29 -5.13 -15.15
CA THR A 126 -20.08 -5.71 -16.49
C THR A 126 -18.97 -6.75 -16.57
N GLY A 127 -18.22 -6.98 -15.49
CA GLY A 127 -17.06 -7.87 -15.51
C GLY A 127 -15.83 -7.32 -16.24
N ILE A 128 -15.86 -6.07 -16.70
CA ILE A 128 -14.78 -5.51 -17.52
C ILE A 128 -13.69 -4.93 -16.62
N ILE A 129 -12.44 -5.34 -16.86
CA ILE A 129 -11.24 -4.77 -16.26
C ILE A 129 -10.07 -4.82 -17.23
N TYR A 130 -9.35 -3.72 -17.34
CA TYR A 130 -8.16 -3.53 -18.17
C TYR A 130 -7.02 -3.07 -17.25
N ILE A 131 -5.80 -3.48 -17.55
CA ILE A 131 -4.59 -2.87 -17.01
C ILE A 131 -3.81 -2.35 -18.21
N VAL A 132 -3.46 -1.07 -18.16
CA VAL A 132 -2.77 -0.38 -19.25
C VAL A 132 -1.40 0.12 -18.79
N ALA A 133 -0.42 0.01 -19.67
CA ALA A 133 0.96 0.42 -19.44
C ALA A 133 1.35 1.54 -20.41
N LEU A 134 2.30 2.37 -19.98
CA LEU A 134 2.94 3.36 -20.84
C LEU A 134 3.87 2.66 -21.85
N GLU A 135 3.68 2.97 -23.12
CA GLU A 135 4.50 2.51 -24.23
C GLU A 135 5.52 3.58 -24.62
N SER A 136 6.51 3.16 -25.40
CA SER A 136 7.42 4.10 -26.08
C SER A 136 6.62 5.14 -26.89
N GLY A 137 6.92 6.43 -26.71
CA GLY A 137 6.26 7.52 -27.44
C GLY A 137 5.01 8.09 -26.77
N ASN A 138 4.86 7.95 -25.44
CA ASN A 138 3.77 8.54 -24.65
C ASN A 138 2.36 8.04 -25.05
N SER A 139 2.26 6.79 -25.51
CA SER A 139 0.97 6.13 -25.74
C SER A 139 0.74 5.05 -24.69
N PHE A 140 -0.51 4.65 -24.47
CA PHE A 140 -0.85 3.57 -23.55
C PHE A 140 -1.43 2.39 -24.33
N SER A 141 -1.12 1.17 -23.89
CA SER A 141 -1.69 -0.07 -24.42
C SER A 141 -2.16 -0.97 -23.28
N ALA A 142 -3.12 -1.87 -23.55
CA ALA A 142 -3.57 -2.83 -22.55
C ALA A 142 -2.59 -4.00 -22.45
N VAL A 143 -2.06 -4.23 -21.24
CA VAL A 143 -1.23 -5.39 -20.87
C VAL A 143 -2.06 -6.50 -20.21
N PHE A 144 -3.30 -6.20 -19.82
CA PHE A 144 -4.31 -7.16 -19.37
C PHE A 144 -5.69 -6.66 -19.79
N THR A 145 -6.56 -7.58 -20.22
CA THR A 145 -7.98 -7.32 -20.44
C THR A 145 -8.80 -8.52 -20.01
N SER A 146 -9.95 -8.26 -19.40
CA SER A 146 -10.94 -9.28 -19.07
C SER A 146 -12.34 -8.71 -19.17
N THR A 147 -13.31 -9.59 -19.46
CA THR A 147 -14.75 -9.29 -19.51
C THR A 147 -15.56 -10.12 -18.50
N THR A 148 -14.89 -10.94 -17.69
CA THR A 148 -15.49 -11.83 -16.70
C THR A 148 -14.90 -11.61 -15.30
N GLY A 149 -14.33 -10.43 -15.06
CA GLY A 149 -13.70 -10.08 -13.80
C GLY A 149 -12.22 -10.46 -13.71
N VAL A 150 -11.67 -10.52 -12.50
CA VAL A 150 -10.24 -10.75 -12.22
C VAL A 150 -10.06 -11.62 -10.98
N GLY A 151 -9.12 -12.57 -11.01
CA GLY A 151 -8.82 -13.41 -9.85
C GLY A 151 -10.00 -14.23 -9.32
N GLY A 152 -11.02 -14.50 -10.16
CA GLY A 152 -12.28 -15.16 -9.77
C GLY A 152 -13.37 -14.22 -9.23
N TYR A 153 -13.06 -12.95 -8.96
CA TYR A 153 -14.05 -11.93 -8.64
C TYR A 153 -14.72 -11.43 -9.91
N ASP A 154 -16.05 -11.55 -10.02
CA ASP A 154 -16.80 -11.41 -11.28
C ASP A 154 -16.98 -9.98 -11.79
N LEU A 155 -16.83 -8.95 -10.94
CA LEU A 155 -17.12 -7.54 -11.24
C LEU A 155 -18.53 -7.31 -11.85
N SER A 156 -19.48 -8.20 -11.54
CA SER A 156 -20.81 -8.25 -12.17
C SER A 156 -21.85 -7.36 -11.49
N SER A 157 -21.51 -6.75 -10.35
CA SER A 157 -22.40 -5.84 -9.62
C SER A 157 -22.03 -4.39 -9.85
N ALA A 158 -23.01 -3.53 -10.07
CA ALA A 158 -22.81 -2.08 -10.16
C ALA A 158 -22.26 -1.47 -8.86
N GLY A 159 -22.35 -2.19 -7.73
CA GLY A 159 -21.77 -1.79 -6.45
C GLY A 159 -20.31 -2.19 -6.27
N ASP A 160 -19.71 -2.94 -7.21
CA ASP A 160 -18.33 -3.40 -7.07
C ASP A 160 -17.32 -2.26 -7.08
N LEU A 161 -16.37 -2.34 -6.17
CA LEU A 161 -15.28 -1.38 -6.00
C LEU A 161 -13.95 -2.13 -5.89
N ALA A 162 -12.88 -1.48 -6.35
CA ALA A 162 -11.54 -2.01 -6.31
C ALA A 162 -10.50 -0.90 -6.16
N PHE A 163 -9.34 -1.26 -5.60
CA PHE A 163 -8.16 -0.41 -5.45
C PHE A 163 -6.88 -1.24 -5.48
N GLY A 164 -5.76 -0.59 -5.82
CA GLY A 164 -4.42 -1.18 -5.73
C GLY A 164 -3.96 -1.25 -4.28
N TYR A 165 -3.39 -2.38 -3.89
CA TYR A 165 -3.04 -2.72 -2.52
C TYR A 165 -1.64 -3.36 -2.47
N ASP A 166 -0.83 -2.97 -1.49
CA ASP A 166 0.52 -3.49 -1.28
C ASP A 166 0.44 -4.60 -0.21
N TYR A 167 -0.06 -5.77 -0.61
CA TYR A 167 -0.37 -6.86 0.33
C TYR A 167 0.90 -7.41 0.98
N ASP A 168 1.94 -7.64 0.18
CA ASP A 168 3.22 -8.22 0.63
C ASP A 168 4.19 -7.18 1.20
N GLY A 169 3.83 -5.90 1.17
CA GLY A 169 4.56 -4.82 1.83
C GLY A 169 5.89 -4.48 1.16
N ILE A 170 5.98 -4.66 -0.17
CA ILE A 170 7.20 -4.36 -0.94
C ILE A 170 7.29 -2.90 -1.38
N GLY A 171 6.26 -2.09 -1.09
CA GLY A 171 6.24 -0.65 -1.34
C GLY A 171 5.52 -0.24 -2.61
N THR A 172 4.91 -1.18 -3.34
CA THR A 172 4.11 -0.90 -4.54
C THR A 172 2.75 -1.58 -4.49
N PRO A 173 1.68 -0.95 -5.00
CA PRO A 173 0.35 -1.55 -5.02
C PRO A 173 0.23 -2.58 -6.16
N ASN A 174 0.77 -3.78 -5.93
CA ASN A 174 0.86 -4.91 -6.86
C ASN A 174 -0.26 -5.99 -6.66
N TYR A 175 -1.16 -5.78 -5.70
CA TYR A 175 -2.37 -6.60 -5.52
C TYR A 175 -3.63 -5.77 -5.79
N ILE A 176 -4.69 -6.44 -6.21
CA ILE A 176 -6.00 -5.81 -6.40
C ILE A 176 -6.90 -6.24 -5.26
N ALA A 177 -7.29 -5.29 -4.42
CA ALA A 177 -8.39 -5.50 -3.48
C ALA A 177 -9.72 -5.19 -4.18
N LEU A 178 -10.69 -6.12 -4.09
CA LEU A 178 -12.03 -5.98 -4.66
C LEU A 178 -13.08 -6.22 -3.58
N TYR A 179 -14.15 -5.42 -3.57
CA TYR A 179 -15.21 -5.57 -2.58
C TYR A 179 -16.59 -5.15 -3.09
N ARG A 180 -17.61 -5.74 -2.47
CA ARG A 180 -19.02 -5.44 -2.72
C ARG A 180 -19.68 -4.96 -1.42
N PRO A 181 -19.78 -3.64 -1.21
CA PRO A 181 -20.50 -3.10 -0.07
C PRO A 181 -21.97 -3.52 -0.13
N GLY A 182 -22.55 -3.90 1.01
CA GLY A 182 -23.91 -4.39 1.11
C GLY A 182 -24.04 -5.92 1.11
N SER A 183 -23.01 -6.65 0.66
CA SER A 183 -23.04 -8.12 0.61
C SER A 183 -21.95 -8.80 1.42
N GLY A 184 -21.03 -8.05 2.03
CA GLY A 184 -19.92 -8.60 2.79
C GLY A 184 -18.83 -9.27 1.95
N ALA A 185 -18.79 -9.07 0.62
CA ALA A 185 -17.77 -9.68 -0.22
C ALA A 185 -16.48 -8.85 -0.20
N PHE A 186 -15.35 -9.51 -0.02
CA PHE A 186 -14.01 -8.89 -0.06
C PHE A 186 -12.98 -9.91 -0.56
N TRP A 187 -12.20 -9.52 -1.56
CA TRP A 187 -11.18 -10.35 -2.20
C TRP A 187 -9.88 -9.57 -2.31
N ILE A 188 -8.76 -10.28 -2.25
CA ILE A 188 -7.43 -9.76 -2.54
C ILE A 188 -6.83 -10.68 -3.59
N ALA A 189 -6.53 -10.14 -4.76
CA ALA A 189 -6.01 -10.88 -5.89
C ALA A 189 -4.57 -10.48 -6.19
N GLN A 190 -3.69 -11.48 -6.29
CA GLN A 190 -2.29 -11.34 -6.68
C GLN A 190 -2.14 -11.62 -8.17
N GLN A 191 -1.26 -10.89 -8.83
CA GLN A 191 -0.74 -11.31 -10.13
C GLN A 191 0.35 -12.38 -9.93
N ASN A 192 0.05 -13.64 -10.23
CA ASN A 192 1.03 -14.72 -10.09
C ASN A 192 1.91 -14.88 -11.35
N ALA A 193 1.41 -14.44 -12.51
CA ALA A 193 2.14 -14.40 -13.76
C ALA A 193 1.51 -13.34 -14.69
N PRO A 194 2.20 -12.89 -15.75
CA PRO A 194 1.59 -12.02 -16.77
C PRO A 194 0.26 -12.59 -17.28
N GLY A 195 -0.81 -11.83 -17.10
CA GLY A 195 -2.17 -12.18 -17.52
C GLY A 195 -2.93 -13.09 -16.55
N SER A 196 -2.34 -13.47 -15.41
CA SER A 196 -2.93 -14.42 -14.47
C SER A 196 -3.03 -13.83 -13.06
N PHE A 197 -4.27 -13.69 -12.60
CA PHE A 197 -4.58 -13.28 -11.23
C PHE A 197 -5.18 -14.45 -10.44
N VAL A 198 -4.76 -14.60 -9.19
CA VAL A 198 -5.27 -15.60 -8.26
C VAL A 198 -5.62 -14.93 -6.92
N PRO A 199 -6.70 -15.34 -6.25
CA PRO A 199 -7.05 -14.77 -4.95
C PRO A 199 -6.13 -15.33 -3.85
N VAL A 200 -5.54 -14.45 -3.06
CA VAL A 200 -4.86 -14.79 -1.79
C VAL A 200 -5.81 -14.67 -0.60
N TYR A 201 -6.89 -13.91 -0.77
CA TYR A 201 -8.02 -13.85 0.14
C TYR A 201 -9.32 -13.76 -0.67
N ALA A 202 -10.36 -14.51 -0.27
CA ALA A 202 -11.65 -14.49 -0.94
C ALA A 202 -12.81 -14.72 0.04
N GLN A 203 -13.72 -13.75 0.12
CA GLN A 203 -15.04 -13.84 0.73
C GLN A 203 -16.09 -13.50 -0.35
N GLY A 204 -16.87 -14.49 -0.76
CA GLY A 204 -17.92 -14.33 -1.78
C GLY A 204 -19.09 -13.45 -1.32
N ALA A 205 -20.12 -13.35 -2.16
CA ALA A 205 -21.40 -12.75 -1.79
C ALA A 205 -22.44 -13.88 -1.59
N PRO A 206 -23.10 -14.00 -0.42
CA PRO A 206 -22.85 -13.23 0.81
C PRO A 206 -21.51 -13.60 1.46
N GLY A 207 -20.87 -12.63 2.10
CA GLY A 207 -19.60 -12.79 2.80
C GLY A 207 -19.66 -12.16 4.19
N SER A 208 -18.61 -12.36 4.98
CA SER A 208 -18.50 -11.82 6.34
C SER A 208 -17.64 -10.55 6.43
N GLY A 209 -17.31 -9.96 5.28
CA GLY A 209 -16.39 -8.84 5.16
C GLY A 209 -14.94 -9.25 5.46
N ILE A 210 -14.16 -8.36 6.08
CA ILE A 210 -12.73 -8.56 6.36
C ILE A 210 -12.36 -7.96 7.72
N ALA A 211 -11.49 -8.63 8.48
CA ALA A 211 -10.97 -8.15 9.77
C ALA A 211 -12.04 -7.67 10.76
N GLY A 212 -13.20 -8.35 10.79
CA GLY A 212 -14.33 -8.00 11.65
C GLY A 212 -15.20 -6.84 11.18
N TYR A 213 -14.84 -6.18 10.07
CA TYR A 213 -15.72 -5.22 9.39
C TYR A 213 -16.60 -5.96 8.39
N ASP A 214 -17.92 -5.92 8.60
CA ASP A 214 -18.88 -6.81 7.91
C ASP A 214 -19.16 -6.47 6.43
N LEU A 215 -18.87 -5.25 5.98
CA LEU A 215 -19.22 -4.75 4.63
C LEU A 215 -20.72 -4.94 4.29
N SER A 216 -21.59 -4.93 5.29
CA SER A 216 -23.03 -5.23 5.15
C SER A 216 -23.85 -4.05 4.63
N SER A 217 -23.26 -2.86 4.52
CA SER A 217 -23.96 -1.65 4.07
C SER A 217 -23.50 -1.23 2.66
N PRO A 218 -24.41 -0.88 1.74
CA PRO A 218 -24.05 -0.45 0.37
C PRO A 218 -23.26 0.87 0.32
N VAL A 219 -23.25 1.63 1.42
CA VAL A 219 -22.45 2.84 1.54
C VAL A 219 -21.05 2.57 2.08
N ASP A 220 -20.73 1.34 2.51
CA ASP A 220 -19.40 1.02 3.02
C ASP A 220 -18.33 1.29 1.97
N ARG A 221 -17.16 1.73 2.43
CA ARG A 221 -16.01 2.10 1.60
C ARG A 221 -14.74 1.56 2.22
N ALA A 222 -13.78 1.24 1.35
CA ALA A 222 -12.44 0.83 1.71
C ALA A 222 -11.40 1.46 0.78
N TYR A 223 -10.20 1.70 1.31
CA TYR A 223 -9.03 2.15 0.56
C TYR A 223 -7.75 1.64 1.23
N ALA A 224 -6.68 1.49 0.43
CA ALA A 224 -5.36 1.16 0.95
C ALA A 224 -4.81 2.30 1.81
N PHE A 225 -4.16 1.96 2.91
CA PHE A 225 -3.74 2.90 3.93
C PHE A 225 -2.38 2.49 4.50
N ASP A 226 -1.46 3.45 4.55
CA ASP A 226 -0.20 3.29 5.27
C ASP A 226 -0.43 3.50 6.78
N ALA A 227 -0.88 2.44 7.44
CA ALA A 227 -1.24 2.48 8.85
C ALA A 227 -0.04 2.68 9.79
N GLN A 228 1.14 2.29 9.32
CA GLN A 228 2.36 2.26 10.12
C GLN A 228 3.33 3.39 9.75
N SER A 229 2.97 4.26 8.80
CA SER A 229 3.78 5.38 8.31
C SER A 229 5.12 4.92 7.69
N LEU A 230 5.12 3.78 7.00
CA LEU A 230 6.30 3.14 6.42
C LEU A 230 6.48 3.43 4.93
N GLY A 231 5.53 4.13 4.32
CA GLY A 231 5.41 4.24 2.87
C GLY A 231 4.80 3.01 2.21
N LEU A 232 4.30 2.05 2.99
CA LEU A 232 3.69 0.81 2.51
C LEU A 232 2.18 0.94 2.57
N LEU A 233 1.50 0.73 1.44
CA LEU A 233 0.03 0.77 1.39
C LEU A 233 -0.56 -0.59 1.79
N ASN A 234 -0.06 -1.15 2.89
CA ASN A 234 -0.30 -2.52 3.36
C ASN A 234 -1.39 -2.64 4.44
N GLY A 235 -1.99 -1.51 4.85
CA GLY A 235 -3.24 -1.48 5.61
C GLY A 235 -4.46 -1.23 4.72
N ILE A 236 -5.64 -1.55 5.24
CA ILE A 236 -6.93 -1.24 4.62
C ILE A 236 -7.74 -0.42 5.63
N ALA A 237 -8.06 0.81 5.27
CA ALA A 237 -9.03 1.61 6.01
C ALA A 237 -10.44 1.27 5.51
N LEU A 238 -11.36 0.89 6.41
CA LEU A 238 -12.76 0.60 6.11
C LEU A 238 -13.66 1.54 6.89
N TYR A 239 -14.70 2.08 6.26
CA TYR A 239 -15.60 3.01 6.92
C TYR A 239 -17.02 2.98 6.36
N ARG A 240 -17.96 3.36 7.24
CA ARG A 240 -19.38 3.54 6.90
C ARG A 240 -19.73 5.02 7.00
N PRO A 241 -19.95 5.69 5.85
CA PRO A 241 -20.40 7.07 5.84
C PRO A 241 -21.65 7.30 6.70
N GLY A 242 -21.65 8.37 7.48
CA GLY A 242 -22.80 8.80 8.27
C GLY A 242 -23.01 8.09 9.61
N THR A 243 -22.20 7.08 9.96
CA THR A 243 -22.35 6.36 11.24
C THR A 243 -21.17 6.52 12.21
N GLY A 244 -20.05 7.08 11.74
CA GLY A 244 -18.81 7.19 12.53
C GLY A 244 -18.02 5.89 12.65
N ALA A 245 -18.45 4.82 11.96
CA ALA A 245 -17.73 3.56 11.91
C ALA A 245 -16.46 3.68 11.04
N PHE A 246 -15.31 3.37 11.64
CA PHE A 246 -13.99 3.39 11.00
C PHE A 246 -13.09 2.29 11.58
N TRP A 247 -12.50 1.47 10.70
CA TRP A 247 -11.62 0.34 11.01
C TRP A 247 -10.32 0.49 10.22
N ILE A 248 -9.23 0.04 10.82
CA ILE A 248 -7.97 -0.19 10.12
C ILE A 248 -7.66 -1.67 10.26
N ALA A 249 -7.62 -2.38 9.14
CA ALA A 249 -7.09 -3.73 9.05
C ALA A 249 -5.63 -3.62 8.59
N VAL A 250 -4.69 -4.22 9.31
CA VAL A 250 -3.28 -4.25 8.93
C VAL A 250 -2.93 -5.68 8.56
N HIS A 251 -2.27 -5.89 7.41
CA HIS A 251 -1.67 -7.18 7.12
C HIS A 251 -0.43 -7.36 7.99
N ALA A 252 -0.43 -8.38 8.85
CA ALA A 252 0.72 -8.66 9.70
C ALA A 252 1.85 -9.26 8.84
N PRO A 253 3.09 -8.75 8.95
CA PRO A 253 4.24 -9.32 8.26
C PRO A 253 4.40 -10.80 8.63
N CYS A 254 4.66 -11.62 7.62
CA CYS A 254 4.89 -13.04 7.82
C CYS A 254 6.36 -13.33 8.12
N TYR A 255 6.58 -14.19 9.11
CA TYR A 255 7.92 -14.62 9.49
C TYR A 255 8.06 -16.14 9.45
N THR A 256 9.22 -16.59 9.00
CA THR A 256 9.67 -17.98 9.22
C THR A 256 10.68 -18.02 10.37
N PRO A 257 10.47 -18.87 11.39
CA PRO A 257 11.48 -19.10 12.41
C PRO A 257 12.77 -19.66 11.78
N ALA A 258 13.88 -18.96 11.97
CA ALA A 258 15.20 -19.40 11.54
C ALA A 258 15.89 -20.25 12.63
N PHE A 259 15.66 -19.92 13.89
CA PHE A 259 16.11 -20.67 15.07
C PHE A 259 15.35 -20.21 16.32
N GLU A 260 15.40 -21.01 17.38
CA GLU A 260 14.73 -20.72 18.66
C GLU A 260 15.58 -21.21 19.84
N ASN A 261 15.38 -20.59 21.00
CA ASN A 261 15.94 -20.98 22.30
C ASN A 261 17.49 -21.13 22.32
N LEU A 262 18.19 -20.16 21.74
CA LEU A 262 19.64 -20.05 21.88
C LEU A 262 20.05 -19.15 23.06
N ASP A 263 21.25 -19.37 23.56
CA ASP A 263 21.89 -18.55 24.61
C ASP A 263 22.82 -17.47 24.02
N ALA A 264 22.61 -17.11 22.75
CA ALA A 264 23.37 -16.10 22.04
C ALA A 264 22.49 -15.31 21.06
N SER A 265 22.75 -14.02 20.93
CA SER A 265 22.13 -13.15 19.93
C SER A 265 22.95 -13.14 18.64
N ILE A 266 22.32 -12.70 17.55
CA ILE A 266 23.00 -12.52 16.27
C ILE A 266 24.08 -11.44 16.38
N GLU A 267 25.23 -11.72 15.78
CA GLU A 267 26.27 -10.74 15.52
C GLU A 267 26.53 -10.69 14.01
N ALA A 268 26.16 -9.57 13.38
CA ALA A 268 26.26 -9.39 11.94
C ALA A 268 26.45 -7.92 11.56
N ASN A 269 27.09 -7.67 10.41
CA ASN A 269 27.49 -6.32 9.97
C ASN A 269 26.32 -5.47 9.44
N ASP A 270 25.19 -6.10 9.15
CA ASP A 270 23.96 -5.48 8.65
C ASP A 270 22.92 -5.24 9.75
N PHE A 271 23.38 -5.16 11.00
CA PHE A 271 22.61 -4.68 12.12
C PHE A 271 22.10 -3.26 11.87
N ILE A 272 20.79 -3.07 12.00
CA ILE A 272 20.11 -1.79 11.77
C ILE A 272 19.96 -1.04 13.09
N GLY A 273 19.51 -1.74 14.14
CA GLY A 273 19.18 -1.15 15.43
C GLY A 273 18.38 -2.12 16.29
N PHE A 274 17.94 -1.65 17.46
CA PHE A 274 17.11 -2.44 18.36
C PHE A 274 16.08 -1.59 19.08
N ILE A 275 15.02 -2.24 19.55
CA ILE A 275 14.04 -1.69 20.50
C ILE A 275 13.82 -2.65 21.66
N LEU A 276 13.12 -2.19 22.69
CA LEU A 276 12.64 -3.02 23.78
C LEU A 276 11.11 -3.14 23.67
N THR A 277 10.58 -4.36 23.73
CA THR A 277 9.14 -4.63 23.64
C THR A 277 8.68 -5.61 24.70
N ASP A 278 7.37 -5.65 24.98
CA ASP A 278 6.81 -6.60 25.95
C ASP A 278 6.47 -7.94 25.30
N THR A 279 6.28 -7.97 23.97
CA THR A 279 5.90 -9.17 23.23
C THR A 279 6.72 -9.38 21.96
N VAL A 280 6.76 -10.63 21.49
CA VAL A 280 7.35 -10.99 20.19
C VAL A 280 6.57 -10.33 19.05
N ASP A 281 5.24 -10.29 19.12
CA ASP A 281 4.41 -9.68 18.06
C ASP A 281 4.69 -8.18 17.88
N GLU A 282 4.83 -7.42 18.97
CA GLU A 282 5.26 -6.02 18.91
C GLU A 282 6.65 -5.85 18.29
N CYS A 283 7.56 -6.77 18.60
CA CYS A 283 8.90 -6.77 18.02
C CYS A 283 8.87 -7.06 16.51
N LEU A 284 8.15 -8.11 16.09
CA LEU A 284 8.00 -8.51 14.70
C LEU A 284 7.31 -7.43 13.85
N THR A 285 6.30 -6.76 14.38
CA THR A 285 5.60 -5.67 13.68
C THR A 285 6.41 -4.37 13.61
N SER A 286 7.51 -4.27 14.35
CA SER A 286 8.42 -3.12 14.34
C SER A 286 9.57 -3.23 13.32
N CYS A 287 9.78 -4.41 12.75
CA CYS A 287 10.72 -4.62 11.65
C CYS A 287 10.12 -4.07 10.36
N THR A 288 10.70 -2.98 9.88
CA THR A 288 10.14 -2.15 8.80
C THR A 288 11.26 -1.58 7.92
N GLY A 289 10.90 -1.00 6.76
CA GLY A 289 11.87 -0.41 5.84
C GLY A 289 12.82 -1.46 5.25
N ASN A 290 14.11 -1.34 5.54
CA ASN A 290 15.12 -2.31 5.07
C ASN A 290 15.34 -3.49 6.03
N CYS A 291 14.53 -3.63 7.09
CA CYS A 291 14.60 -4.77 8.00
C CYS A 291 14.00 -6.03 7.35
N ASN A 292 14.77 -7.11 7.31
CA ASN A 292 14.34 -8.41 6.79
C ASN A 292 14.47 -9.54 7.83
N PHE A 293 15.00 -9.24 9.01
CA PHE A 293 15.22 -10.22 10.05
C PHE A 293 15.17 -9.62 11.44
N VAL A 294 14.56 -10.37 12.36
CA VAL A 294 14.38 -9.99 13.75
C VAL A 294 15.01 -11.05 14.65
N ASN A 295 15.92 -10.64 15.54
CA ASN A 295 16.40 -11.47 16.62
C ASN A 295 15.83 -10.96 17.96
N VAL A 296 14.86 -11.67 18.51
CA VAL A 296 14.38 -11.45 19.88
C VAL A 296 15.27 -12.21 20.86
N HIS A 297 15.57 -11.60 21.99
CA HIS A 297 16.28 -12.25 23.08
C HIS A 297 16.10 -11.48 24.39
N HIS A 298 16.34 -12.13 25.52
CA HIS A 298 16.52 -11.46 26.79
C HIS A 298 18.00 -11.13 27.00
N ASP A 299 18.28 -9.88 27.38
CA ASP A 299 19.57 -9.41 27.86
C ASP A 299 19.51 -9.24 29.38
N ASN A 300 19.96 -10.25 30.12
CA ASN A 300 19.83 -10.31 31.57
C ASN A 300 21.08 -9.74 32.24
N ASP A 301 20.93 -8.78 33.16
CA ASP A 301 22.01 -8.32 34.04
C ASP A 301 22.09 -9.24 35.27
N ALA A 302 23.26 -9.84 35.51
CA ALA A 302 23.52 -10.85 36.54
C ALA A 302 23.38 -10.38 38.01
N SER A 303 22.71 -9.27 38.33
CA SER A 303 22.69 -8.71 39.69
C SER A 303 21.30 -8.30 40.23
N ASN A 304 20.47 -9.30 40.58
CA ASN A 304 19.41 -9.21 41.61
C ASN A 304 18.45 -8.00 41.56
N LYS A 305 18.20 -7.42 40.38
CA LYS A 305 17.19 -6.36 40.17
C LYS A 305 16.11 -6.71 39.15
N GLY A 306 15.96 -8.00 38.85
CA GLY A 306 15.00 -8.51 37.88
C GLY A 306 15.55 -8.36 36.47
N ASP A 307 15.45 -9.43 35.70
CA ASP A 307 15.66 -9.40 34.25
C ASP A 307 14.86 -8.21 33.69
N SER A 308 15.39 -7.53 32.67
CA SER A 308 14.53 -6.65 31.88
C SER A 308 13.32 -7.47 31.47
N THR A 309 12.13 -7.12 31.96
CA THR A 309 10.90 -7.82 31.58
C THR A 309 10.61 -7.67 30.10
N MET A 310 11.29 -6.72 29.46
CA MET A 310 11.22 -6.44 28.04
C MET A 310 12.21 -7.30 27.25
N LEU A 311 11.76 -7.79 26.11
CA LEU A 311 12.57 -8.43 25.09
C LEU A 311 13.43 -7.39 24.38
N THR A 312 14.70 -7.70 24.15
CA THR A 312 15.51 -6.98 23.17
C THR A 312 15.15 -7.47 21.79
N CYS A 313 14.74 -6.55 20.94
CA CYS A 313 14.32 -6.79 19.56
C CYS A 313 15.36 -6.19 18.61
N ALA A 314 16.28 -7.02 18.10
CA ALA A 314 17.35 -6.58 17.20
C ALA A 314 16.98 -6.79 15.73
N PHE A 315 17.21 -5.76 14.90
CA PHE A 315 16.82 -5.73 13.49
C PHE A 315 18.03 -5.81 12.56
N TYR A 316 17.90 -6.57 11.47
CA TYR A 316 18.96 -6.78 10.49
C TYR A 316 18.42 -6.68 9.06
N ALA A 317 19.29 -6.26 8.14
CA ALA A 317 18.90 -6.04 6.75
C ALA A 317 18.81 -7.33 5.92
N SER A 318 19.31 -8.47 6.41
CA SER A 318 19.28 -9.76 5.73
C SER A 318 18.81 -10.87 6.68
N CYS A 319 18.32 -11.98 6.14
CA CYS A 319 18.02 -13.15 6.96
C CYS A 319 19.29 -13.83 7.49
N HIS A 320 19.24 -14.24 8.75
CA HIS A 320 20.32 -14.91 9.47
C HIS A 320 19.93 -16.30 9.94
N THR A 321 20.93 -17.08 10.31
CA THR A 321 20.76 -18.44 10.86
C THR A 321 21.43 -18.57 12.22
N ALA A 322 21.17 -19.66 12.92
CA ALA A 322 21.81 -19.98 14.21
C ALA A 322 23.34 -19.93 14.18
N ALA A 323 23.97 -20.09 13.01
CA ALA A 323 25.43 -20.02 12.87
C ALA A 323 26.02 -18.65 13.22
N GLN A 324 25.19 -17.59 13.16
CA GLN A 324 25.59 -16.21 13.46
C GLN A 324 25.20 -15.78 14.88
N ALA A 325 24.59 -16.67 15.66
CA ALA A 325 24.27 -16.43 17.07
C ALA A 325 25.54 -16.63 17.93
N THR A 326 26.43 -15.64 17.93
CA THR A 326 27.74 -15.71 18.59
C THR A 326 27.94 -14.69 19.71
N ASN A 327 27.00 -13.76 19.90
CA ASN A 327 27.05 -12.82 21.02
C ASN A 327 26.35 -13.44 22.24
N PHE A 328 27.13 -13.97 23.18
CA PHE A 328 26.63 -14.56 24.42
C PHE A 328 26.40 -13.54 25.55
N GLY A 329 26.59 -12.24 25.27
CA GLY A 329 26.72 -11.21 26.30
C GLY A 329 28.17 -11.10 26.80
N GLY A 330 28.36 -10.94 28.10
CA GLY A 330 29.70 -10.87 28.71
C GLY A 330 30.19 -9.46 29.01
N GLN A 331 29.38 -8.45 28.75
CA GLN A 331 29.75 -7.05 28.94
C GLN A 331 29.55 -6.67 30.40
N SER A 332 30.50 -5.92 30.97
CA SER A 332 30.33 -5.38 32.32
C SER A 332 29.25 -4.31 32.27
N GLY A 333 28.09 -4.61 32.85
CA GLY A 333 27.04 -3.62 33.05
C GLY A 333 27.57 -2.44 33.87
N SER A 334 26.87 -1.31 33.82
CA SER A 334 27.19 -0.10 34.62
C SER A 334 27.29 -0.37 36.13
N ASN A 335 26.80 -1.53 36.58
CA ASN A 335 26.75 -1.99 37.97
C ASN A 335 27.74 -3.12 38.30
N GLY A 336 28.58 -3.55 37.35
CA GLY A 336 29.60 -4.60 37.57
C GLY A 336 29.11 -6.06 37.42
N GLY A 337 27.84 -6.27 37.08
CA GLY A 337 27.32 -7.56 36.63
C GLY A 337 27.74 -7.89 35.19
N VAL A 338 27.77 -9.17 34.84
CA VAL A 338 28.07 -9.65 33.47
C VAL A 338 26.75 -9.93 32.78
N THR A 339 26.50 -9.32 31.62
CA THR A 339 25.28 -9.59 30.84
C THR A 339 25.26 -11.02 30.28
N THR A 340 24.09 -11.63 30.21
CA THR A 340 23.89 -12.95 29.57
C THR A 340 22.70 -12.92 28.64
N ILE A 341 22.83 -13.59 27.49
CA ILE A 341 21.73 -13.74 26.53
C ILE A 341 20.99 -15.04 26.79
N SER A 342 19.66 -14.99 26.73
CA SER A 342 18.82 -16.19 26.83
C SER A 342 17.57 -16.08 25.96
N SER A 343 16.96 -17.23 25.66
CA SER A 343 15.70 -17.34 24.88
C SER A 343 15.78 -16.62 23.54
N SER A 344 16.96 -16.65 22.91
CA SER A 344 17.18 -16.00 21.63
C SER A 344 16.48 -16.79 20.52
N ALA A 345 15.63 -16.09 19.76
CA ALA A 345 14.94 -16.62 18.59
C ALA A 345 15.10 -15.66 17.40
N GLY A 346 15.19 -16.24 16.22
CA GLY A 346 15.42 -15.54 14.96
C GLY A 346 14.26 -15.74 14.00
N TYR A 347 13.79 -14.65 13.39
CA TYR A 347 12.66 -14.64 12.48
C TYR A 347 13.05 -13.96 11.18
N CYS A 348 13.01 -14.70 10.08
CA CYS A 348 13.24 -14.18 8.74
C CYS A 348 11.91 -13.73 8.15
N LEU A 349 11.85 -12.47 7.69
CA LEU A 349 10.69 -11.94 6.99
C LEU A 349 10.52 -12.75 5.69
N THR A 350 9.30 -13.26 5.50
CA THR A 350 8.92 -13.97 4.30
C THR A 350 7.70 -13.26 3.73
N GLY A 351 7.73 -12.93 2.43
CA GLY A 351 6.54 -12.42 1.76
C GLY A 351 5.40 -13.43 1.89
N CYS A 352 4.34 -13.01 2.58
CA CYS A 352 2.99 -13.51 2.40
C CYS A 352 2.29 -12.44 1.57
#